data_AF-H2J0I5-F1
#
_entry.id   AF-H2J0I5-F1
#
_cell.length_a   1.000
_cell.length_b   1.000
_cell.length_c   1.000
_cell.angle_alpha   90.00
_cell.angle_beta   90.00
_cell.angle_gamma   90.00
#
_symmetry.space_group_name_H-M   'P 1'
#
loop_
_entity.id
_entity.type
_entity.pdbx_description
1 polymer ?
#
loop_
_entity_poly.entity_id
_entity_poly.type
_entity_poly.pdbx_seq_one_letter_code
_entity_poly.pdbx_strand_id
1 'polypeptide(L)' 'MDKKPSFMKKAANAAVGQIGAILGGASVWFSLFFVFYFDTWLERLLAISAMVFVIWIIGKLIDKYYPQDN' A
#
# COMPACT_ATOMS: atom_id res chain seq x y z
N MET A 1 13.35 30.81 9.00
CA MET A 1 13.62 30.65 7.56
C MET A 1 12.88 29.42 7.09
N ASP A 2 11.67 29.60 6.55
CA ASP A 2 10.90 28.51 5.96
C ASP A 2 11.64 27.95 4.75
N LYS A 3 12.30 26.80 4.94
CA LYS A 3 12.80 26.01 3.82
C LYS A 3 11.58 25.47 3.10
N LYS A 4 11.11 26.16 2.06
CA LYS A 4 10.12 25.61 1.12
C LYS A 4 10.53 24.17 0.81
N PRO A 5 9.65 23.17 1.01
CA PRO A 5 10.00 21.80 0.69
C PRO A 5 10.46 21.77 -0.76
N SER A 6 11.66 21.24 -0.99
CA SER A 6 12.20 21.05 -2.33
C SER A 6 11.14 20.45 -3.24
N PHE A 7 11.04 20.93 -4.48
CA PHE A 7 10.09 20.41 -5.47
C PHE A 7 10.14 18.87 -5.57
N MET A 8 11.33 18.28 -5.38
CA MET A 8 11.52 16.83 -5.30
C MET A 8 10.80 16.17 -4.10
N LYS A 9 10.80 16.78 -2.90
CA LYS A 9 10.06 16.26 -1.74
C LYS A 9 8.55 16.23 -2.01
N LYS A 10 8.02 17.29 -2.63
CA LYS A 10 6.60 17.39 -2.96
C LYS A 10 6.17 16.35 -4.02
N ALA A 11 7.02 16.13 -5.02
CA ALA A 11 6.80 15.09 -6.02
C ALA A 11 6.88 13.68 -5.43
N ALA A 12 7.86 13.41 -4.54
CA ALA A 12 7.99 12.13 -3.85
C ALA A 12 6.76 11.80 -2.98
N ASN A 13 6.28 12.77 -2.19
CA ASN A 13 5.08 12.57 -1.37
C ASN A 13 3.83 12.33 -2.21
N ALA A 14 3.67 13.06 -3.33
CA ALA A 14 2.56 12.83 -4.26
C ALA A 14 2.63 11.44 -4.92
N ALA A 15 3.82 10.98 -5.29
CA ALA A 15 4.03 9.65 -5.86
C ALA A 15 3.72 8.55 -4.84
N VAL A 16 4.18 8.68 -3.60
CA VAL A 16 3.84 7.74 -2.51
C VAL A 16 2.33 7.69 -2.29
N GLY A 17 1.66 8.86 -2.28
CA GLY A 17 0.20 8.93 -2.16
C GLY A 17 -0.53 8.22 -3.30
N GLN A 18 -0.10 8.42 -4.55
CA GLN A 18 -0.68 7.73 -5.71
C GLN A 18 -0.44 6.21 -5.68
N ILE A 19 0.78 5.78 -5.33
CA ILE A 19 1.12 4.35 -5.20
C ILE A 19 0.27 3.71 -4.10
N GLY A 20 0.09 4.38 -2.96
CA GLY A 20 -0.79 3.92 -1.89
C GLY A 20 -2.25 3.78 -2.33
N ALA A 21 -2.76 4.75 -3.09
CA ALA A 21 -4.12 4.69 -3.63
C ALA A 21 -4.31 3.53 -4.63
N ILE A 22 -3.33 3.30 -5.52
CA ILE A 22 -3.37 2.18 -6.48
C ILE A 22 -3.28 0.84 -5.75
N LEU A 23 -2.38 0.70 -4.78
CA LEU A 23 -2.25 -0.51 -3.96
C LEU A 23 -3.54 -0.78 -3.16
N GLY A 24 -4.14 0.26 -2.57
CA GLY A 24 -5.41 0.17 -1.87
C GLY A 24 -6.53 -0.32 -2.81
N GLY A 25 -6.71 0.32 -3.96
CA GLY A 25 -7.70 -0.08 -4.95
C GLY A 25 -7.49 -1.50 -5.48
N ALA A 26 -6.25 -1.86 -5.79
CA ALA A 26 -5.90 -3.21 -6.24
C ALA A 26 -6.19 -4.26 -5.17
N SER A 27 -5.94 -3.96 -3.90
CA SER A 27 -6.19 -4.89 -2.79
C SER A 27 -7.68 -5.24 -2.64
N VAL A 28 -8.58 -4.28 -2.88
CA VAL A 28 -10.03 -4.54 -2.87
C VAL A 28 -10.40 -5.50 -4.00
N TRP A 29 -9.89 -5.24 -5.20
CA TRP A 29 -10.12 -6.10 -6.37
C TRP A 29 -9.55 -7.50 -6.18
N PHE A 30 -8.33 -7.62 -5.68
CA PHE A 30 -7.71 -8.92 -5.39
C PHE A 30 -8.44 -9.67 -4.28
N SER A 31 -8.94 -8.98 -3.26
CA SER A 31 -9.76 -9.61 -2.22
C SER A 31 -11.04 -10.22 -2.81
N LEU A 32 -11.74 -9.47 -3.67
CA LEU A 32 -12.92 -9.97 -4.38
C LEU A 32 -12.56 -11.16 -5.28
N PHE A 33 -11.47 -11.04 -6.05
CA PHE A 33 -10.98 -12.13 -6.90
C PHE A 33 -10.71 -13.40 -6.08
N PHE A 34 -10.00 -13.31 -4.96
CA PHE A 34 -9.68 -14.47 -4.12
C PHE A 34 -10.92 -15.15 -3.55
N VAL A 35 -11.97 -14.39 -3.23
CA VAL A 35 -13.25 -14.96 -2.76
C VAL A 35 -13.87 -15.89 -3.81
N PHE A 36 -13.73 -15.57 -5.11
CA PHE A 36 -14.29 -16.39 -6.19
C PHE A 36 -13.30 -17.41 -6.77
N TYR A 37 -12.00 -17.18 -6.64
CA TYR A 37 -10.96 -18.03 -7.21
C TYR A 37 -10.68 -19.29 -6.37
N PHE A 38 -10.67 -19.16 -5.04
CA PHE A 38 -10.36 -20.28 -4.16
C PHE A 38 -11.61 -21.04 -3.75
N ASP A 39 -11.54 -22.37 -3.75
CA ASP A 39 -12.65 -23.24 -3.37
C ASP A 39 -12.90 -23.24 -1.87
N THR A 40 -11.83 -23.22 -1.06
CA THR A 40 -11.98 -23.30 0.40
C THR A 40 -11.94 -21.92 1.06
N TRP A 41 -12.75 -21.74 2.11
CA TRP A 41 -12.72 -20.52 2.92
C TRP A 41 -11.37 -20.27 3.58
N LEU A 42 -10.64 -21.35 3.91
CA LEU A 42 -9.32 -21.25 4.52
C LEU A 42 -8.32 -20.63 3.53
N GLU A 43 -8.27 -21.09 2.28
CA GLU A 43 -7.40 -20.52 1.24
C GLU A 43 -7.74 -19.06 0.95
N ARG A 44 -9.04 -18.69 0.92
CA ARG A 44 -9.48 -17.30 0.76
C ARG A 44 -8.91 -16.40 1.86
N LEU A 45 -9.07 -16.81 3.11
CA LEU A 45 -8.57 -16.05 4.26
C LEU A 45 -7.04 -15.98 4.28
N LEU A 46 -6.36 -17.06 3.89
CA LEU A 46 -4.90 -17.11 3.81
C LEU A 46 -4.37 -16.16 2.72
N ALA A 47 -4.99 -16.15 1.54
CA ALA A 47 -4.59 -15.28 0.44
C ALA A 47 -4.83 -13.79 0.79
N ILE A 48 -6.00 -13.47 1.35
CA ILE A 48 -6.33 -12.09 1.76
C ILE A 48 -5.39 -11.64 2.88
N SER A 49 -5.18 -12.46 3.92
CA SER A 49 -4.29 -12.10 5.03
C SER A 49 -2.83 -11.96 4.59
N ALA A 50 -2.33 -12.84 3.73
CA ALA A 50 -0.99 -12.74 3.16
C ALA A 50 -0.82 -11.45 2.33
N MET A 51 -1.81 -11.10 1.51
CA MET A 51 -1.78 -9.85 0.74
C MET A 51 -1.77 -8.62 1.65
N VAL A 52 -2.66 -8.56 2.65
CA VAL A 52 -2.71 -7.46 3.61
C VAL A 52 -1.38 -7.34 4.36
N PHE A 53 -0.78 -8.47 4.73
CA PHE A 53 0.53 -8.51 5.38
C PHE A 53 1.63 -7.93 4.48
N VAL A 54 1.64 -8.27 3.19
CA VAL A 54 2.59 -7.69 2.22
C VAL A 54 2.40 -6.18 2.07
N ILE A 55 1.16 -5.70 1.95
CA ILE A 55 0.87 -4.26 1.86
C ILE A 55 1.35 -3.53 3.12
N TRP A 56 1.13 -4.13 4.30
CA TRP A 56 1.62 -3.59 5.56
C TRP A 56 3.15 -3.51 5.62
N ILE A 57 3.86 -4.56 5.16
CA ILE A 57 5.33 -4.53 5.06
C ILE A 57 5.78 -3.40 4.15
N ILE A 58 5.17 -3.25 2.97
CA ILE A 58 5.51 -2.17 2.03
C ILE A 58 5.28 -0.81 2.67
N GLY A 59 4.15 -0.60 3.34
CA GLY A 59 3.85 0.64 4.06
C GLY A 59 4.90 0.95 5.12
N LYS A 60 5.31 -0.06 5.90
CA LYS A 60 6.34 0.08 6.94
C LYS A 60 7.73 0.38 6.33
N LEU A 61 8.06 -0.21 5.18
CA LEU A 61 9.31 0.08 4.48
C LEU A 61 9.31 1.49 3.93
N ILE A 62 8.20 1.95 3.32
CA ILE A 62 8.06 3.31 2.83
C ILE A 62 8.25 4.30 3.97
N ASP A 63 7.60 4.09 5.12
CA ASP A 63 7.75 4.96 6.30
C ASP A 63 9.20 4.99 6.83
N LYS A 64 9.90 3.86 6.77
CA LYS A 64 11.31 3.78 7.17
C LYS A 64 12.26 4.54 6.23
N TYR A 65 12.05 4.49 4.92
CA TYR A 65 12.96 5.08 3.92
C TYR A 65 12.57 6.51 3.53
N TYR A 66 11.28 6.82 3.60
CA TYR A 66 10.69 8.12 3.29
C TYR A 66 9.76 8.50 4.45
N PRO A 67 10.30 8.79 5.64
CA PRO A 67 9.50 9.29 6.74
C PRO A 67 8.75 10.52 6.24
N GLN A 68 7.43 10.45 6.28
CA GLN A 68 6.61 11.62 5.99
C GLN A 68 6.81 12.55 7.19
N ASP A 69 7.63 13.58 7.01
CA ASP A 69 7.74 14.71 7.93
C ASP A 69 6.36 15.42 7.97
N ASN A 70 5.38 14.86 8.70
CA ASN A 70 4.07 15.46 8.92
C ASN A 70 4.19 16.65 9.89
#